data_AF-A0A1D2MSM1-F1
#
_entry.id   AF-A0A1D2MSM1-F1
#
_cell.length_a   1.000
_cell.length_b   1.000
_cell.length_c   1.000
_cell.angle_alpha   90.00
_cell.angle_beta   90.00
_cell.angle_gamma   90.00
#
_symmetry.space_group_name_H-M   'P 1'
#
loop_
_entity.id
_entity.type
_entity.pdbx_description
1 polymer ?
#
loop_
_entity_poly.entity_id
_entity_poly.type
_entity_poly.pdbx_seq_one_letter_code
_entity_poly.pdbx_strand_id
1 'polypeptide(L)'
;RPYNLPQPSPFGPSLGALDVGNNTAAAPHQHKHQWEVVYWVNIFGWHHLTTTYIAPKTLWLPAVKGKGLEISGTFIRKNGQVSMEMTLTNRAMQAMSGFAVQFNKNSFGVIPAQPLQVPSPLTPNQSCEVSLLLNTSGPVQKMDPLNNLQVAIKNNRVDVLYCCRSHSNARVLLPRPRQIG
;
A
#
# COMPACT_ATOMS: atom_id res chain seq x y z
N ARG A 1 43.36 58.44 20.94
CA ARG A 1 44.56 58.18 20.12
C ARG A 1 44.10 57.88 18.69
N PRO A 2 44.79 58.40 17.66
CA PRO A 2 44.33 58.42 16.27
C PRO A 2 44.45 57.07 15.55
N TYR A 3 43.77 56.97 14.42
CA TYR A 3 43.79 55.87 13.43
C TYR A 3 45.20 55.56 12.90
N ASN A 4 45.49 54.27 12.64
CA ASN A 4 46.39 53.88 11.54
C ASN A 4 46.18 52.41 11.13
N LEU A 5 45.80 52.21 9.87
CA LEU A 5 45.87 50.93 9.14
C LEU A 5 47.30 50.71 8.61
N PRO A 6 47.80 49.47 8.56
CA PRO A 6 48.84 49.10 7.61
C PRO A 6 48.29 48.33 6.40
N GLN A 7 48.75 48.77 5.23
CA GLN A 7 48.57 48.28 3.86
C GLN A 7 49.18 46.88 3.61
N PRO A 8 48.86 46.19 2.49
CA PRO A 8 49.29 44.83 2.19
C PRO A 8 50.69 44.78 1.57
N SER A 9 51.44 43.70 1.86
CA SER A 9 52.71 43.39 1.18
C SER A 9 52.50 42.33 0.09
N PRO A 10 53.01 42.56 -1.13
CA PRO A 10 52.85 41.67 -2.27
C PRO A 10 54.10 40.81 -2.47
N PHE A 11 53.96 39.48 -2.46
CA PHE A 11 54.92 38.60 -3.11
C PHE A 11 54.19 37.36 -3.63
N GLY A 12 53.86 37.37 -4.92
CA GLY A 12 53.97 36.17 -5.76
C GLY A 12 55.15 36.36 -6.71
N PRO A 13 55.30 35.56 -7.77
CA PRO A 13 54.76 34.23 -8.04
C PRO A 13 55.87 33.27 -8.54
N SER A 14 55.47 32.20 -9.27
CA SER A 14 56.24 31.35 -10.19
C SER A 14 56.69 29.98 -9.64
N LEU A 15 56.48 28.83 -10.29
CA LEU A 15 55.82 28.43 -11.55
C LEU A 15 55.77 26.88 -11.49
N GLY A 16 54.71 26.26 -12.00
CA GLY A 16 54.66 24.81 -12.19
C GLY A 16 53.23 24.32 -12.44
N ALA A 17 52.91 24.06 -13.71
CA ALA A 17 51.57 24.05 -14.27
C ALA A 17 51.07 22.64 -14.66
N LEU A 18 49.74 22.52 -14.87
CA LEU A 18 49.00 21.64 -15.79
C LEU A 18 48.95 20.14 -15.42
N ASP A 19 47.85 19.65 -14.83
CA ASP A 19 46.56 19.19 -15.41
C ASP A 19 46.58 17.72 -15.88
N VAL A 20 45.58 16.96 -15.39
CA VAL A 20 44.77 15.90 -16.04
C VAL A 20 44.27 14.89 -14.99
N GLY A 21 42.95 14.82 -14.78
CA GLY A 21 42.28 13.54 -14.44
C GLY A 21 41.27 13.49 -13.29
N ASN A 22 39.99 13.72 -13.64
CA ASN A 22 38.78 13.03 -13.14
C ASN A 22 38.29 13.16 -11.68
N ASN A 23 37.32 14.07 -11.51
CA ASN A 23 35.97 13.87 -10.96
C ASN A 23 35.67 12.61 -10.13
N THR A 24 35.27 12.81 -8.87
CA THR A 24 34.09 12.12 -8.32
C THR A 24 33.44 12.97 -7.23
N ALA A 25 32.43 13.74 -7.62
CA ALA A 25 31.40 14.21 -6.71
C ALA A 25 30.37 13.08 -6.53
N ALA A 26 29.96 12.79 -5.29
CA ALA A 26 28.71 12.07 -5.04
C ALA A 26 28.05 12.56 -3.76
N ALA A 27 27.04 13.40 -3.95
CA ALA A 27 26.09 13.91 -2.99
C ALA A 27 25.21 12.77 -2.41
N PRO A 28 24.44 12.99 -1.33
CA PRO A 28 23.74 11.93 -0.62
C PRO A 28 22.68 11.27 -1.51
N HIS A 29 22.64 9.93 -1.45
CA HIS A 29 21.74 9.06 -2.19
C HIS A 29 20.27 9.52 -2.04
N GLN A 30 19.72 10.08 -3.12
CA GLN A 30 18.29 10.31 -3.25
C GLN A 30 17.59 8.97 -3.45
N HIS A 31 16.78 8.57 -2.46
CA HIS A 31 15.79 7.52 -2.60
C HIS A 31 14.63 8.10 -3.44
N LYS A 32 14.81 8.17 -4.76
CA LYS A 32 13.78 8.68 -5.69
C LYS A 32 12.61 7.71 -5.79
N HIS A 33 11.50 8.19 -5.25
CA HIS A 33 10.13 7.84 -5.52
C HIS A 33 9.86 7.12 -6.86
N GLN A 34 9.64 5.82 -6.76
CA GLN A 34 9.17 4.89 -7.80
C GLN A 34 7.88 5.35 -8.53
N TRP A 35 7.13 6.33 -7.99
CA TRP A 35 5.93 6.88 -8.61
C TRP A 35 6.20 7.89 -9.74
N GLU A 36 7.39 8.51 -9.80
CA GLU A 36 7.74 9.42 -10.91
C GLU A 36 7.90 8.66 -12.23
N VAL A 37 8.52 7.47 -12.18
CA VAL A 37 8.76 6.64 -13.37
C VAL A 37 7.44 6.21 -14.03
N VAL A 38 6.43 5.86 -13.21
CA VAL A 38 5.09 5.50 -13.69
C VAL A 38 4.38 6.71 -14.30
N TYR A 39 4.57 7.90 -13.76
CA TYR A 39 4.00 9.15 -14.29
C TYR A 39 4.57 9.49 -15.67
N TRP A 40 5.88 9.34 -15.86
CA TRP A 40 6.54 9.60 -17.15
C TRP A 40 6.15 8.59 -18.23
N VAL A 41 5.94 7.32 -17.88
CA VAL A 41 5.43 6.30 -18.82
C VAL A 41 4.03 6.65 -19.33
N ASN A 42 3.18 7.29 -18.50
CA ASN A 42 1.83 7.69 -18.87
C ASN A 42 1.77 8.97 -19.73
N ILE A 43 2.76 9.87 -19.60
CA ILE A 43 2.80 11.14 -20.35
C ILE A 43 3.24 10.93 -21.80
N PHE A 44 4.15 9.99 -22.06
CA PHE A 44 4.79 9.82 -23.37
C PHE A 44 4.20 8.72 -24.27
N GLY A 45 2.98 8.24 -24.00
CA GLY A 45 2.23 7.47 -25.00
C GLY A 45 2.83 6.11 -25.39
N TRP A 46 3.53 5.42 -24.49
CA TRP A 46 3.85 4.01 -24.68
C TRP A 46 2.63 3.16 -24.32
N HIS A 47 1.63 3.17 -25.19
CA HIS A 47 0.44 2.35 -25.07
C HIS A 47 0.83 0.89 -25.32
N HIS A 48 0.78 0.03 -24.29
CA HIS A 48 0.43 -1.41 -24.35
C HIS A 48 0.69 -2.17 -23.04
N LEU A 49 0.37 -1.60 -21.87
CA LEU A 49 0.06 -2.42 -20.70
C LEU A 49 -0.95 -1.61 -19.88
N THR A 50 -2.19 -2.09 -19.74
CA THR A 50 -3.15 -1.51 -18.79
C THR A 50 -2.64 -1.78 -17.38
N THR A 51 -1.66 -1.00 -16.92
CA THR A 51 -1.15 -1.05 -15.56
C THR A 51 -2.28 -0.56 -14.65
N THR A 52 -3.00 -1.51 -14.06
CA THR A 52 -4.06 -1.16 -13.13
C THR A 52 -3.37 -0.62 -11.89
N TYR A 53 -3.57 0.65 -11.58
CA TYR A 53 -3.06 1.24 -10.34
C TYR A 53 -3.54 0.41 -9.14
N ILE A 54 -2.60 -0.12 -8.37
CA ILE A 54 -2.86 -0.82 -7.11
C ILE A 54 -2.54 0.14 -5.98
N ALA A 55 -3.55 0.52 -5.20
CA ALA A 55 -3.33 1.34 -4.02
C ALA A 55 -2.46 0.58 -3.00
N PRO A 56 -1.53 1.25 -2.30
CA PRO A 56 -0.76 0.64 -1.23
C PRO A 56 -1.67 0.03 -0.15
N LYS A 57 -1.18 -1.02 0.52
CA LYS A 57 -1.88 -1.59 1.66
C LYS A 57 -1.98 -0.55 2.77
N THR A 58 -3.16 -0.46 3.37
CA THR A 58 -3.46 0.42 4.50
C THR A 58 -3.72 -0.43 5.74
N LEU A 59 -3.40 0.10 6.92
CA LEU A 59 -3.69 -0.58 8.17
C LEU A 59 -5.21 -0.62 8.39
N TRP A 60 -5.76 -1.84 8.40
CA TRP A 60 -7.18 -2.08 8.58
C TRP A 60 -7.50 -2.39 10.04
N LEU A 61 -6.77 -3.33 10.62
CA LEU A 61 -6.92 -3.70 12.02
C LEU A 61 -5.58 -3.50 12.73
N PRO A 62 -5.45 -2.50 13.62
CA PRO A 62 -4.31 -2.41 14.52
C PRO A 62 -4.27 -3.61 15.48
N ALA A 63 -3.07 -4.14 15.76
CA ALA A 63 -2.88 -5.29 16.66
C ALA A 63 -3.62 -5.16 17.99
N VAL A 64 -3.60 -3.97 18.59
CA VAL A 64 -4.24 -3.67 19.88
C VAL A 64 -5.75 -3.90 19.84
N LYS A 65 -6.41 -3.58 18.71
CA LYS A 65 -7.85 -3.80 18.52
C LYS A 65 -8.18 -5.24 18.11
N GLY A 66 -7.23 -5.93 17.49
CA GLY A 66 -7.36 -7.33 17.06
C GLY A 66 -6.89 -8.37 18.08
N LYS A 67 -6.71 -8.01 19.36
CA LYS A 67 -6.15 -8.88 20.40
C LYS A 67 -4.82 -9.55 19.97
N GLY A 68 -3.97 -8.77 19.32
CA GLY A 68 -2.68 -9.18 18.75
C GLY A 68 -2.73 -9.53 17.26
N LEU A 69 -3.89 -9.66 16.62
CA LEU A 69 -3.96 -9.77 15.15
C LEU A 69 -3.88 -8.38 14.53
N GLU A 70 -2.91 -8.17 13.66
CA GLU A 70 -2.78 -6.98 12.81
C GLU A 70 -3.12 -7.33 11.37
N ILE A 71 -3.90 -6.48 10.71
CA ILE A 71 -4.29 -6.67 9.31
C ILE A 71 -4.03 -5.38 8.55
N SER A 72 -3.23 -5.46 7.50
CA SER A 72 -3.14 -4.43 6.47
C SER A 72 -3.68 -4.98 5.16
N GLY A 73 -4.23 -4.13 4.31
CA GLY A 73 -4.73 -4.60 3.03
C GLY A 73 -5.09 -3.53 2.01
N THR A 74 -5.39 -4.01 0.82
CA THR A 74 -5.86 -3.21 -0.32
C THR A 74 -6.85 -4.02 -1.15
N PHE A 75 -7.55 -3.35 -2.06
CA PHE A 75 -8.40 -4.00 -3.05
C PHE A 75 -7.76 -3.87 -4.43
N ILE A 76 -7.71 -4.98 -5.16
CA ILE A 76 -7.19 -5.03 -6.51
C ILE A 76 -8.31 -5.47 -7.43
N ARG A 77 -8.32 -4.91 -8.65
CA ARG A 77 -9.13 -5.44 -9.75
C ARG A 77 -8.22 -5.78 -10.92
N LYS A 78 -8.17 -7.05 -11.29
CA LYS A 78 -7.43 -7.54 -12.46
C LYS A 78 -8.39 -8.26 -13.39
N ASN A 79 -8.42 -7.89 -14.65
CA ASN A 79 -9.28 -8.51 -15.68
C ASN A 79 -10.77 -8.61 -15.29
N GLY A 80 -11.27 -7.64 -14.51
CA GLY A 80 -12.66 -7.63 -14.04
C GLY A 80 -12.89 -8.39 -12.73
N GLN A 81 -11.98 -9.26 -12.32
CA GLN A 81 -11.99 -9.98 -11.04
C GLN A 81 -11.48 -9.07 -9.92
N VAL A 82 -12.22 -8.97 -8.83
CA VAL A 82 -11.82 -8.21 -7.63
C VAL A 82 -11.19 -9.18 -6.62
N SER A 83 -10.08 -8.78 -6.01
CA SER A 83 -9.46 -9.46 -4.87
C SER A 83 -9.21 -8.48 -3.73
N MET A 84 -9.26 -9.01 -2.51
CA MET A 84 -8.84 -8.35 -1.29
C MET A 84 -7.47 -8.91 -0.93
N GLU A 85 -6.42 -8.09 -1.10
CA GLU A 85 -5.05 -8.46 -0.75
C GLU A 85 -4.74 -8.01 0.67
N MET A 86 -4.31 -8.93 1.51
CA MET A 86 -4.10 -8.71 2.93
C MET A 86 -2.73 -9.20 3.38
N THR A 87 -2.15 -8.53 4.36
CA THR A 87 -1.08 -9.07 5.21
C THR A 87 -1.66 -9.26 6.60
N LEU A 88 -1.65 -10.49 7.10
CA LEU A 88 -2.03 -10.82 8.47
C LEU A 88 -0.76 -11.02 9.27
N THR A 89 -0.62 -10.30 10.38
CA THR A 89 0.53 -10.41 11.28
C THR A 89 0.07 -10.77 12.68
N ASN A 90 0.60 -11.84 13.25
CA ASN A 90 0.36 -12.21 14.63
C ASN A 90 1.34 -11.49 15.54
N ARG A 91 0.88 -10.47 16.27
CA ARG A 91 1.62 -9.76 17.32
C ARG A 91 1.30 -10.27 18.73
N ALA A 92 0.47 -11.32 18.87
CA ALA A 92 0.22 -11.95 20.15
C ALA A 92 1.36 -12.90 20.54
N MET A 93 1.39 -13.27 21.83
CA MET A 93 2.37 -14.24 22.36
C MET A 93 1.99 -15.71 22.09
N GLN A 94 0.82 -15.99 21.49
CA GLN A 94 0.41 -17.36 21.22
C GLN A 94 -0.14 -17.51 19.79
N ALA A 95 -0.07 -18.74 19.29
CA ALA A 95 -0.38 -19.03 17.90
C ALA A 95 -1.89 -18.89 17.59
N MET A 96 -2.20 -18.40 16.39
CA MET A 96 -3.57 -18.18 15.92
C MET A 96 -3.93 -19.20 14.85
N SER A 97 -5.14 -19.76 14.91
CA SER A 97 -5.63 -20.74 13.94
C SER A 97 -7.13 -20.55 13.70
N GLY A 98 -7.71 -21.34 12.78
CA GLY A 98 -9.15 -21.30 12.51
C GLY A 98 -9.62 -19.98 11.88
N PHE A 99 -8.75 -19.37 11.06
CA PHE A 99 -9.10 -18.13 10.36
C PHE A 99 -10.29 -18.34 9.43
N ALA A 100 -11.27 -17.46 9.52
CA ALA A 100 -12.35 -17.38 8.54
C ALA A 100 -12.78 -15.94 8.32
N VAL A 101 -13.53 -15.71 7.25
CA VAL A 101 -13.99 -14.39 6.85
C VAL A 101 -15.48 -14.40 6.58
N GLN A 102 -16.16 -13.33 6.97
CA GLN A 102 -17.57 -13.11 6.69
C GLN A 102 -17.80 -11.65 6.35
N PHE A 103 -18.61 -11.41 5.33
CA PHE A 103 -18.95 -10.07 4.89
C PHE A 103 -20.38 -9.77 5.34
N ASN A 104 -20.61 -8.59 5.89
CA ASN A 104 -21.97 -8.11 6.10
C ASN A 104 -22.61 -7.74 4.76
N LYS A 105 -23.95 -7.68 4.74
CA LYS A 105 -24.67 -7.17 3.57
C LYS A 105 -24.14 -5.78 3.22
N ASN A 106 -23.98 -5.52 1.92
CA ASN A 106 -23.40 -4.29 1.43
C ASN A 106 -24.06 -3.85 0.12
N SER A 107 -23.80 -2.61 -0.31
CA SER A 107 -24.52 -1.98 -1.43
C SER A 107 -24.32 -2.67 -2.77
N PHE A 108 -23.28 -3.51 -2.90
CA PHE A 108 -22.85 -4.11 -4.17
C PHE A 108 -22.91 -5.64 -4.16
N GLY A 109 -23.47 -6.25 -3.10
CA GLY A 109 -23.55 -7.71 -2.99
C GLY A 109 -22.18 -8.38 -2.95
N VAL A 110 -21.13 -7.68 -2.49
CA VAL A 110 -19.76 -8.19 -2.45
C VAL A 110 -19.67 -9.29 -1.40
N ILE A 111 -19.18 -10.47 -1.79
CA ILE A 111 -18.90 -11.59 -0.89
C ILE A 111 -17.60 -12.30 -1.27
N PRO A 112 -16.98 -13.04 -0.34
CA PRO A 112 -15.87 -13.94 -0.66
C PRO A 112 -16.30 -14.98 -1.69
N ALA A 113 -15.49 -15.17 -2.73
CA ALA A 113 -15.66 -16.25 -3.71
C ALA A 113 -15.08 -17.58 -3.23
N GLN A 114 -14.25 -17.55 -2.18
CA GLN A 114 -13.60 -18.72 -1.60
C GLN A 114 -13.37 -18.52 -0.08
N PRO A 115 -13.18 -19.60 0.70
CA PRO A 115 -12.76 -19.50 2.09
C PRO A 115 -11.42 -18.76 2.23
N LEU A 116 -11.22 -18.09 3.36
CA LEU A 116 -9.96 -17.42 3.67
C LEU A 116 -8.85 -18.47 3.89
N GLN A 117 -7.83 -18.46 3.05
CA GLN A 117 -6.70 -19.38 3.15
C GLN A 117 -5.55 -18.72 3.92
N VAL A 118 -5.39 -19.11 5.18
CA VAL A 118 -4.28 -18.65 6.03
C VAL A 118 -3.47 -19.86 6.48
N PRO A 119 -2.13 -19.83 6.38
CA PRO A 119 -1.29 -20.84 7.00
C PRO A 119 -1.63 -21.00 8.48
N SER A 120 -1.90 -22.24 8.91
CA SER A 120 -2.35 -22.51 10.27
C SER A 120 -1.41 -23.51 10.97
N PRO A 121 -0.95 -23.20 12.19
CA PRO A 121 -1.21 -21.97 12.92
C PRO A 121 -0.28 -20.81 12.47
N LEU A 122 -0.76 -19.59 12.52
CA LEU A 122 0.06 -18.38 12.39
C LEU A 122 0.77 -18.14 13.73
N THR A 123 2.08 -18.40 13.78
CA THR A 123 2.91 -18.35 15.00
C THR A 123 3.18 -16.90 15.45
N PRO A 124 3.57 -16.66 16.72
CA PRO A 124 3.92 -15.33 17.21
C PRO A 124 4.96 -14.62 16.33
N ASN A 125 4.73 -13.34 16.06
CA ASN A 125 5.51 -12.46 15.17
C ASN A 125 5.57 -12.89 13.70
N GLN A 126 4.82 -13.92 13.30
CA GLN A 126 4.72 -14.33 11.91
C GLN A 126 3.74 -13.43 11.13
N SER A 127 4.12 -13.14 9.89
CA SER A 127 3.25 -12.49 8.90
C SER A 127 2.97 -13.44 7.74
N CYS A 128 1.77 -13.36 7.17
CA CYS A 128 1.43 -14.05 5.93
C CYS A 128 0.65 -13.14 4.97
N GLU A 129 0.92 -13.33 3.69
CA GLU A 129 0.25 -12.68 2.57
C GLU A 129 -0.93 -13.53 2.11
N VAL A 130 -2.11 -12.92 1.94
CA VAL A 130 -3.36 -13.62 1.57
C VAL A 130 -4.12 -12.83 0.51
N SER A 131 -4.50 -13.52 -0.56
CA SER A 131 -5.38 -13.00 -1.60
C SER A 131 -6.76 -13.67 -1.51
N LEU A 132 -7.79 -12.86 -1.23
CA LEU A 132 -9.18 -13.33 -1.16
C LEU A 132 -9.95 -12.85 -2.39
N LEU A 133 -10.29 -13.77 -3.29
CA LEU A 133 -11.14 -13.47 -4.44
C LEU A 133 -12.55 -13.10 -3.98
N LEU A 134 -13.14 -12.08 -4.62
CA LEU A 134 -14.47 -11.57 -4.31
C LEU A 134 -15.39 -11.66 -5.54
N ASN A 135 -16.69 -11.87 -5.31
CA ASN A 135 -17.72 -11.73 -6.34
C ASN A 135 -18.83 -10.77 -5.84
N THR A 136 -19.78 -10.43 -6.71
CA THR A 136 -20.88 -9.48 -6.42
C THR A 136 -22.25 -10.14 -6.48
N SER A 137 -22.34 -11.45 -6.21
CA SER A 137 -23.59 -12.22 -6.26
C SER A 137 -24.23 -12.43 -4.88
N GLY A 138 -23.75 -11.72 -3.86
CA GLY A 138 -24.24 -11.81 -2.50
C GLY A 138 -25.45 -10.90 -2.21
N PRO A 139 -25.96 -10.97 -0.97
CA PRO A 139 -27.09 -10.17 -0.53
C PRO A 139 -26.75 -8.67 -0.53
N VAL A 140 -27.65 -7.87 -1.11
CA VAL A 140 -27.49 -6.42 -1.22
C VAL A 140 -28.22 -5.70 -0.08
N GLN A 141 -27.55 -4.74 0.53
CA GLN A 141 -28.15 -3.76 1.44
C GLN A 141 -27.49 -2.42 1.21
N LYS A 142 -28.28 -1.40 0.88
CA LYS A 142 -27.75 -0.05 0.69
C LYS A 142 -27.10 0.43 1.99
N MET A 143 -25.82 0.75 1.91
CA MET A 143 -25.06 1.31 3.01
C MET A 143 -24.96 2.82 2.86
N ASP A 144 -24.75 3.50 3.99
CA ASP A 144 -24.32 4.89 4.04
C ASP A 144 -23.04 4.98 4.88
N PRO A 145 -21.88 5.36 4.31
CA PRO A 145 -21.63 5.64 2.89
C PRO A 145 -21.82 4.42 1.97
N LEU A 146 -22.09 4.65 0.68
CA LEU A 146 -22.40 3.58 -0.28
C LEU A 146 -21.27 2.56 -0.45
N ASN A 147 -20.02 3.02 -0.35
CA ASN A 147 -18.80 2.20 -0.45
C ASN A 147 -18.39 1.53 0.87
N ASN A 148 -19.26 1.58 1.89
CA ASN A 148 -18.97 0.95 3.16
C ASN A 148 -19.09 -0.56 3.05
N LEU A 149 -18.01 -1.25 3.39
CA LEU A 149 -17.95 -2.70 3.41
C LEU A 149 -17.47 -3.14 4.80
N GLN A 150 -18.32 -3.90 5.48
CA GLN A 150 -18.04 -4.44 6.80
C GLN A 150 -17.62 -5.90 6.64
N VAL A 151 -16.42 -6.21 7.12
CA VAL A 151 -15.79 -7.52 7.01
C VAL A 151 -15.42 -7.99 8.41
N ALA A 152 -15.89 -9.17 8.78
CA ALA A 152 -15.45 -9.85 9.97
C ALA A 152 -14.38 -10.89 9.62
N ILE A 153 -13.26 -10.86 10.34
CA ILE A 153 -12.25 -11.92 10.28
C ILE A 153 -12.17 -12.53 11.66
N LYS A 154 -12.52 -13.82 11.74
CA LYS A 154 -12.47 -14.59 12.97
C LYS A 154 -11.22 -15.46 13.01
N ASN A 155 -10.75 -15.75 14.21
CA ASN A 155 -9.82 -16.85 14.49
C ASN A 155 -10.22 -17.53 15.81
N ASN A 156 -9.44 -18.50 16.26
CA ASN A 156 -9.68 -19.27 17.49
C ASN A 156 -9.76 -18.46 18.81
N ARG A 157 -9.52 -17.14 18.79
CA ARG A 157 -9.47 -16.27 19.98
C ARG A 157 -10.14 -14.91 19.82
N VAL A 158 -10.49 -14.54 18.59
CA VAL A 158 -10.95 -13.20 18.26
C VAL A 158 -12.09 -13.28 17.25
N ASP A 159 -13.20 -12.63 17.59
CA ASP A 159 -14.23 -12.22 16.64
C ASP A 159 -13.96 -10.76 16.29
N VAL A 160 -13.30 -10.50 15.15
CA VAL A 160 -13.02 -9.12 14.73
C VAL A 160 -14.04 -8.69 13.71
N LEU A 161 -14.69 -7.55 13.94
CA LEU A 161 -15.38 -6.75 12.93
C LEU A 161 -14.46 -5.61 12.47
N TYR A 162 -14.20 -5.52 11.18
CA TYR A 162 -13.52 -4.39 10.56
C TYR A 162 -14.41 -3.72 9.50
N CYS A 163 -14.26 -2.41 9.34
CA CYS A 163 -15.04 -1.58 8.44
C CYS A 163 -14.07 -0.90 7.48
N CYS A 164 -13.94 -1.38 6.24
CA CYS A 164 -13.16 -0.65 5.25
C CYS A 164 -14.00 0.50 4.71
N ARG A 165 -13.58 1.73 5.03
CA ARG A 165 -14.02 2.94 4.32
C ARG A 165 -13.06 3.20 3.18
N SER A 166 -13.52 2.96 1.97
CA SER A 166 -12.75 3.16 0.77
C SER A 166 -12.73 4.64 0.37
N HIS A 167 -12.00 5.49 1.10
CA HIS A 167 -11.89 6.92 0.77
C HIS A 167 -11.25 7.15 -0.61
N SER A 168 -10.51 6.18 -1.16
CA SER A 168 -9.83 6.27 -2.47
C SER A 168 -10.07 5.09 -3.44
N ASN A 169 -10.60 3.94 -2.99
CA ASN A 169 -10.73 2.72 -3.82
C ASN A 169 -12.17 2.40 -4.22
N ALA A 170 -13.12 3.33 -4.06
CA ALA A 170 -14.55 3.09 -4.34
C ALA A 170 -14.77 2.63 -5.80
N ARG A 171 -13.95 3.12 -6.74
CA ARG A 171 -13.97 2.71 -8.15
C ARG A 171 -13.65 1.22 -8.37
N VAL A 172 -12.88 0.58 -7.49
CA VAL A 172 -12.50 -0.84 -7.65
C VAL A 172 -13.71 -1.75 -7.46
N LEU A 173 -14.62 -1.36 -6.55
CA LEU A 173 -15.82 -2.13 -6.18
C LEU A 173 -17.03 -1.85 -7.08
N LEU A 174 -17.02 -0.77 -7.86
CA LEU A 174 -18.13 -0.47 -8.77
C LEU A 174 -18.16 -1.47 -9.94
N PRO A 175 -19.34 -1.98 -10.33
CA PRO A 175 -19.50 -2.61 -11.63
C PRO A 175 -19.06 -1.62 -12.73
N ARG A 176 -18.42 -2.10 -13.81
CA ARG A 176 -18.16 -1.20 -14.95
C ARG A 176 -19.51 -0.59 -15.40
N PRO A 177 -19.55 0.69 -15.80
CA PRO A 177 -20.69 1.20 -16.52
C PRO A 177 -20.94 0.26 -17.71
N ARG A 178 -22.16 -0.26 -17.86
CA ARG A 178 -22.54 -0.91 -19.12
C ARG A 178 -22.24 0.13 -20.20
N GLN A 179 -21.36 -0.22 -21.14
CA GLN A 179 -21.23 0.57 -22.36
C GLN A 179 -22.61 0.53 -23.00
N ILE A 180 -23.32 1.65 -22.93
CA ILE A 180 -24.55 1.84 -23.70
C ILE A 180 -24.03 1.98 -25.14
N GLY A 181 -24.39 1.01 -25.98
CA GLY A 181 -24.03 1.00 -27.40
C GLY A 181 -24.75 2.09 -28.18
#